data_AF-A0A060PP86-F1
#
_entry.id   AF-A0A060PP86-F1
#
_cell.length_a   1.000
_cell.length_b   1.000
_cell.length_c   1.000
_cell.angle_alpha   90.00
_cell.angle_beta   90.00
_cell.angle_gamma   90.00
#
_symmetry.space_group_name_H-M   'P 1'
#
loop_
_entity.id
_entity.type
_entity.pdbx_description
1 polymer ?
#
loop_
_entity_poly.entity_id
_entity_poly.type
_entity_poly.pdbx_seq_one_letter_code
_entity_poly.pdbx_strand_id
1 'polypeptide(L)'
;MKTAIKILSVLIVLAILAIAGLFGYSKVKEIDDLKKQLNQKQTENTHKDTTSNQQINQSNGNTIETSTDENNNDVASNETNNNTSNTKVNRNNVFDYVIKGINDSGGDASLIRFQEPTYDASSDTWSIVANNKSGAGATYKINVTSTGHVTMYEGIDDDVVIDEDVSLN
;
A
#
# COMPACT_ATOMS: atom_id res chain seq x y z
N MET A 1 -62.72 16.84 -1.56
CA MET A 1 -61.67 16.09 -2.30
C MET A 1 -60.46 16.94 -2.70
N LYS A 2 -60.64 18.12 -3.32
CA LYS A 2 -59.51 18.97 -3.77
C LYS A 2 -58.56 19.42 -2.64
N THR A 3 -59.08 19.67 -1.43
CA THR A 3 -58.28 20.09 -0.27
C THR A 3 -57.44 18.95 0.31
N ALA A 4 -57.97 17.72 0.35
CA ALA A 4 -57.26 16.55 0.88
C ALA A 4 -56.07 16.16 -0.01
N ILE A 5 -56.23 16.26 -1.33
CA ILE A 5 -55.16 15.97 -2.30
C ILE A 5 -54.03 17.01 -2.19
N LYS A 6 -54.35 18.29 -1.96
CA LYS A 6 -53.33 19.34 -1.74
C LYS A 6 -52.53 19.10 -0.46
N ILE A 7 -53.18 18.69 0.63
CA ILE A 7 -52.51 18.41 1.92
C ILE A 7 -51.57 17.20 1.78
N LEU A 8 -52.00 16.14 1.08
CA LEU A 8 -51.17 14.95 0.86
C LEU A 8 -49.91 15.27 0.02
N SER A 9 -50.04 16.11 -1.00
CA SER A 9 -48.90 16.53 -1.82
C SER A 9 -47.85 17.32 -1.03
N VAL A 10 -48.27 18.18 -0.09
CA VAL A 10 -47.33 18.96 0.75
C VAL A 10 -46.60 18.05 1.74
N LEU A 11 -47.30 17.05 2.29
CA LEU A 11 -46.71 16.05 3.20
C LEU A 11 -45.60 15.22 2.55
N ILE A 12 -45.78 14.82 1.27
CA ILE A 12 -44.77 14.04 0.54
C ILE A 12 -43.50 14.87 0.29
N VAL A 13 -43.64 16.14 -0.09
CA VAL A 13 -42.49 17.03 -0.32
C VAL A 13 -41.71 17.29 0.98
N LEU A 14 -42.41 17.48 2.10
CA LEU A 14 -41.78 17.63 3.41
C LEU A 14 -41.02 16.36 3.86
N ALA A 15 -41.56 15.17 3.58
CA ALA A 15 -40.91 13.91 3.90
C ALA A 15 -39.60 13.70 3.12
N ILE A 16 -39.59 14.05 1.82
CA ILE A 16 -38.38 13.93 0.97
C ILE A 16 -37.28 14.90 1.44
N LEU A 17 -37.64 16.14 1.80
CA LEU A 17 -36.68 17.14 2.30
C LEU A 17 -36.06 16.74 3.64
N ALA A 18 -36.83 16.11 4.55
CA ALA A 18 -36.31 15.62 5.82
C ALA A 18 -35.25 14.51 5.62
N ILE A 19 -35.45 13.61 4.66
CA ILE A 19 -34.51 12.53 4.34
C ILE A 19 -33.21 13.09 3.75
N ALA A 20 -33.32 14.04 2.82
CA ALA A 20 -32.14 14.70 2.23
C ALA A 20 -31.34 15.51 3.28
N GLY A 21 -32.04 16.18 4.21
CA GLY A 21 -31.43 16.90 5.33
C GLY A 21 -30.65 15.99 6.28
N LEU A 22 -31.21 14.82 6.64
CA LEU A 22 -30.54 13.88 7.55
C LEU A 22 -29.27 13.25 6.93
N PHE A 23 -29.29 12.93 5.64
CA PHE A 23 -28.13 12.34 4.95
C PHE A 23 -26.98 13.34 4.79
N GLY A 24 -27.28 14.61 4.48
CA GLY A 24 -26.29 15.67 4.40
C GLY A 24 -25.66 16.02 5.75
N TYR A 25 -26.47 16.15 6.81
CA TYR A 25 -25.98 16.51 8.15
C TYR A 25 -25.09 15.42 8.77
N SER A 26 -25.40 14.15 8.53
CA SER A 26 -24.60 13.03 9.06
C SER A 26 -23.19 13.01 8.48
N LYS A 27 -23.03 13.29 7.18
CA LYS A 27 -21.71 13.37 6.50
C LYS A 27 -20.86 14.54 7.02
N VAL A 28 -21.47 15.69 7.31
CA VAL A 28 -20.74 16.87 7.83
C VAL A 28 -20.24 16.65 9.25
N LYS A 29 -21.04 16.00 10.10
CA LYS A 29 -20.67 15.72 11.50
C LYS A 29 -19.48 14.75 11.62
N GLU A 30 -19.37 13.81 10.68
CA GLU A 30 -18.24 12.87 10.59
C GLU A 30 -16.94 13.58 10.20
N ILE A 31 -16.99 14.54 9.27
CA ILE A 31 -15.83 15.34 8.86
C ILE A 31 -15.34 16.26 10.00
N ASP A 32 -16.26 16.88 10.75
CA ASP A 32 -15.88 17.76 11.86
C ASP A 32 -15.27 16.98 13.04
N ASP A 33 -15.73 15.76 13.32
CA ASP A 33 -15.14 14.90 14.34
C ASP A 33 -13.74 14.41 13.93
N LEU A 34 -13.55 14.03 12.66
CA LEU A 34 -12.25 13.68 12.10
C LEU A 34 -11.25 14.85 12.16
N LYS A 35 -11.69 16.08 11.85
CA LYS A 35 -10.86 17.30 11.99
C LYS A 35 -10.46 17.58 13.44
N LYS A 36 -11.34 17.31 14.40
CA LYS A 36 -11.06 17.50 15.83
C LYS A 36 -10.04 16.47 16.34
N GLN A 37 -10.16 15.20 15.94
CA GLN A 37 -9.20 14.15 16.28
C GLN A 37 -7.82 14.40 15.65
N LEU A 38 -7.77 14.92 14.42
CA LEU A 38 -6.51 15.24 13.74
C LEU A 38 -5.74 16.38 14.43
N ASN A 39 -6.43 17.44 14.87
CA ASN A 39 -5.78 18.56 15.58
C ASN A 39 -5.34 18.20 17.01
N GLN A 40 -6.01 17.26 17.68
CA GLN A 40 -5.61 16.80 19.01
C GLN A 40 -4.32 15.96 18.96
N LYS A 41 -4.18 15.12 17.92
CA LYS A 41 -2.98 14.29 17.71
C LYS A 41 -1.72 15.08 17.33
N GLN A 42 -1.89 16.30 16.83
CA GLN A 42 -0.79 17.18 16.44
C GLN A 42 -0.23 18.01 17.62
N THR A 43 -0.96 18.11 18.74
CA THR A 43 -0.53 18.89 19.92
C THR A 43 0.31 18.07 20.91
N GLU A 44 0.29 16.74 20.87
CA GLU A 44 1.07 15.90 21.79
C GLU A 44 2.55 15.68 21.38
N ASN A 45 2.95 16.06 20.17
CA ASN A 45 4.32 15.83 19.68
C ASN A 45 5.21 17.09 19.65
N THR A 46 4.79 18.20 20.28
CA THR A 46 5.60 19.45 20.31
C THR A 46 5.93 19.91 21.72
N HIS A 47 6.33 18.99 22.61
CA HIS A 47 7.17 19.37 23.75
C HIS A 47 7.88 18.17 24.37
N LYS A 48 9.16 17.97 24.01
CA LYS A 48 10.24 17.58 24.94
C LYS A 48 11.56 17.41 24.19
N ASP A 49 12.27 18.53 24.03
CA ASP A 49 13.73 18.51 24.06
C ASP A 49 14.17 19.01 25.43
N THR A 50 14.90 18.19 26.18
CA THR A 50 16.04 18.58 27.04
C THR A 50 16.77 17.32 27.52
N THR A 51 17.90 17.06 26.87
CA THR A 51 19.20 16.57 27.36
C THR A 51 19.29 15.87 28.73
N SER A 52 19.82 14.64 28.74
CA SER A 52 20.88 14.24 29.68
C SER A 52 21.72 13.07 29.12
N ASN A 53 23.02 13.31 29.01
CA ASN A 53 24.08 12.32 28.79
C ASN A 53 24.06 11.23 29.88
N GLN A 54 24.27 9.96 29.50
CA GLN A 54 25.36 9.14 30.06
C GLN A 54 25.64 7.90 29.19
N GLN A 55 26.92 7.80 28.85
CA GLN A 55 27.70 6.83 28.07
C GLN A 55 27.78 5.44 28.71
N ILE A 56 27.67 4.34 27.91
CA ILE A 56 28.59 3.16 27.98
C ILE A 56 28.71 2.49 26.59
N ASN A 57 29.95 2.30 26.17
CA ASN A 57 30.41 1.63 24.95
C ASN A 57 29.95 0.16 24.81
N GLN A 58 29.65 -0.27 23.58
CA GLN A 58 30.22 -1.48 23.00
C GLN A 58 30.23 -1.41 21.46
N SER A 59 31.42 -1.59 20.92
CA SER A 59 31.78 -1.64 19.50
C SER A 59 31.07 -2.78 18.78
N ASN A 60 30.53 -2.51 17.60
CA ASN A 60 31.00 -3.13 16.35
C ASN A 60 30.36 -2.39 15.17
N GLY A 61 31.19 -1.63 14.45
CA GLY A 61 30.82 -1.10 13.14
C GLY A 61 30.71 -2.24 12.13
N ASN A 62 29.72 -2.16 11.27
CA ASN A 62 29.83 -2.70 9.93
C ASN A 62 29.22 -1.69 8.96
N THR A 63 30.11 -0.83 8.47
CA THR A 63 29.99 -0.14 7.18
C THR A 63 29.55 -1.15 6.14
N ILE A 64 28.51 -0.82 5.37
CA ILE A 64 28.15 -1.57 4.16
C ILE A 64 29.21 -1.22 3.13
N GLU A 65 30.26 -2.04 3.08
CA GLU A 65 31.23 -2.05 1.99
C GLU A 65 30.72 -2.98 0.89
N THR A 66 30.56 -2.40 -0.29
CA THR A 66 30.40 -3.09 -1.56
C THR A 66 31.66 -3.90 -1.82
N SER A 67 31.56 -5.23 -1.82
CA SER A 67 32.63 -6.11 -2.30
C SER A 67 32.09 -7.03 -3.38
N THR A 68 32.49 -6.74 -4.61
CA THR A 68 32.61 -7.71 -5.70
C THR A 68 33.69 -8.70 -5.30
N ASP A 69 33.36 -9.98 -5.19
CA ASP A 69 34.34 -11.06 -5.23
C ASP A 69 33.75 -12.25 -5.98
N GLU A 70 34.36 -12.52 -7.13
CA GLU A 70 34.23 -13.75 -7.90
C GLU A 70 34.70 -14.93 -7.03
N ASN A 71 33.86 -15.94 -6.83
CA ASN A 71 34.38 -17.24 -6.41
C ASN A 71 33.52 -18.39 -6.96
N ASN A 72 34.09 -19.08 -7.94
CA ASN A 72 33.66 -20.39 -8.43
C ASN A 72 33.62 -21.38 -7.26
N ASN A 73 32.43 -21.90 -6.96
CA ASN A 73 32.32 -23.25 -6.44
C ASN A 73 31.08 -23.93 -6.98
N ASP A 74 31.39 -24.89 -7.85
CA ASP A 74 30.52 -25.90 -8.43
C ASP A 74 29.91 -26.74 -7.28
N VAL A 75 28.66 -26.46 -6.93
CA VAL A 75 27.86 -27.32 -6.06
C VAL A 75 26.65 -27.74 -6.87
N ALA A 76 26.80 -28.93 -7.48
CA ALA A 76 25.77 -29.66 -8.19
C ALA A 76 24.48 -29.70 -7.37
N SER A 77 23.51 -28.87 -7.78
CA SER A 77 22.13 -28.96 -7.32
C SER A 77 21.36 -29.76 -8.35
N ASN A 78 20.83 -30.91 -7.92
CA ASN A 78 19.99 -31.81 -8.71
C ASN A 78 18.99 -31.05 -9.60
N GLU A 79 19.27 -31.01 -10.91
CA GLU A 79 18.28 -30.67 -11.93
C GLU A 79 17.20 -31.75 -11.94
N THR A 80 16.11 -31.50 -11.21
CA THR A 80 14.84 -32.12 -11.55
C THR A 80 14.32 -31.38 -12.77
N ASN A 81 14.50 -32.00 -13.95
CA ASN A 81 13.91 -31.59 -15.23
C ASN A 81 12.37 -31.53 -15.12
N ASN A 82 11.86 -30.43 -14.59
CA ASN A 82 10.48 -30.02 -14.75
C ASN A 82 10.49 -28.89 -15.77
N ASN A 83 10.01 -29.23 -16.98
CA ASN A 83 9.56 -28.34 -18.06
C ASN A 83 9.74 -26.84 -17.72
N THR A 84 10.81 -26.23 -18.22
CA THR A 84 11.29 -24.90 -17.83
C THR A 84 10.25 -23.83 -18.13
N SER A 85 9.29 -23.65 -17.22
CA SER A 85 8.64 -22.37 -17.04
C SER A 85 9.76 -21.36 -16.87
N ASN A 86 9.79 -20.35 -17.74
CA ASN A 86 10.81 -19.29 -17.73
C ASN A 86 10.53 -18.35 -16.54
N THR A 87 10.47 -18.91 -15.34
CA THR A 87 10.09 -18.25 -14.10
C THR A 87 11.28 -17.43 -13.63
N LYS A 88 11.22 -16.13 -13.94
CA LYS A 88 12.25 -15.15 -13.56
C LYS A 88 12.06 -14.66 -12.13
N VAL A 89 10.83 -14.70 -11.63
CA VAL A 89 10.44 -14.16 -10.33
C VAL A 89 10.34 -15.28 -9.28
N ASN A 90 10.99 -15.07 -8.14
CA ASN A 90 10.98 -15.94 -6.99
C ASN A 90 10.94 -15.11 -5.69
N ARG A 91 10.89 -15.78 -4.53
CA ARG A 91 10.79 -15.10 -3.23
C ARG A 91 11.92 -14.11 -2.98
N ASN A 92 13.12 -14.40 -3.47
CA ASN A 92 14.31 -13.60 -3.17
C ASN A 92 14.36 -12.31 -3.98
N ASN A 93 13.69 -12.25 -5.14
CA ASN A 93 13.77 -11.10 -6.05
C ASN A 93 12.42 -10.43 -6.33
N VAL A 94 11.29 -10.95 -5.84
CA VAL A 94 9.96 -10.36 -6.08
C VAL A 94 9.88 -8.88 -5.68
N PHE A 95 10.53 -8.50 -4.58
CA PHE A 95 10.57 -7.09 -4.16
C PHE A 95 11.37 -6.21 -5.12
N ASP A 96 12.42 -6.74 -5.75
CA ASP A 96 13.22 -5.98 -6.70
C ASP A 96 12.37 -5.59 -7.93
N TYR A 97 11.52 -6.51 -8.42
CA TYR A 97 10.55 -6.23 -9.48
C TYR A 97 9.56 -5.13 -9.06
N VAL A 98 9.00 -5.22 -7.86
CA VAL A 98 8.04 -4.22 -7.35
C VAL A 98 8.70 -2.85 -7.21
N ILE A 99 9.88 -2.79 -6.58
CA ILE A 99 10.61 -1.54 -6.35
C ILE A 99 10.95 -0.88 -7.68
N LYS A 100 11.47 -1.67 -8.63
CA LYS A 100 11.80 -1.17 -9.96
C LYS A 100 10.55 -0.73 -10.72
N GLY A 101 9.47 -1.51 -10.72
CA GLY A 101 8.21 -1.15 -11.37
C GLY A 101 7.62 0.16 -10.85
N ILE A 102 7.65 0.38 -9.54
CA ILE A 102 7.21 1.64 -8.92
C ILE A 102 8.07 2.81 -9.38
N ASN A 103 9.40 2.66 -9.32
CA ASN A 103 10.31 3.75 -9.65
C ASN A 103 10.30 4.07 -11.15
N ASP A 104 10.20 3.06 -12.01
CA ASP A 104 10.11 3.22 -13.47
C ASP A 104 8.81 3.90 -13.89
N SER A 105 7.72 3.66 -13.16
CA SER A 105 6.41 4.33 -13.37
C SER A 105 6.37 5.78 -12.86
N GLY A 106 7.49 6.31 -12.34
CA GLY A 106 7.58 7.67 -11.78
C GLY A 106 7.12 7.78 -10.32
N GLY A 107 6.84 6.66 -9.65
CA GLY A 107 6.61 6.61 -8.21
C GLY A 107 7.91 6.59 -7.39
N ASP A 108 7.76 6.56 -6.06
CA ASP A 108 8.89 6.38 -5.13
C ASP A 108 8.61 5.22 -4.18
N ALA A 109 9.21 4.07 -4.49
CA ALA A 109 9.07 2.85 -3.68
C ALA A 109 9.58 3.02 -2.24
N SER A 110 10.48 3.99 -1.99
CA SER A 110 11.00 4.25 -0.66
C SER A 110 9.94 4.83 0.29
N LEU A 111 8.82 5.35 -0.24
CA LEU A 111 7.69 5.86 0.54
C LEU A 111 6.66 4.78 0.87
N ILE A 112 6.85 3.55 0.37
CA ILE A 112 5.91 2.45 0.52
C ILE A 112 6.43 1.45 1.56
N ARG A 113 5.53 0.97 2.42
CA ARG A 113 5.77 -0.14 3.35
C ARG A 113 5.11 -1.39 2.79
N PHE A 114 5.93 -2.32 2.35
CA PHE A 114 5.48 -3.62 1.86
C PHE A 114 5.26 -4.60 3.02
N GLN A 115 4.23 -5.43 2.89
CA GLN A 115 4.03 -6.62 3.71
C GLN A 115 4.72 -7.82 3.06
N GLU A 116 4.77 -8.93 3.79
CA GLU A 116 5.39 -10.16 3.32
C GLU A 116 4.68 -10.69 2.05
N PRO A 117 5.40 -11.12 1.01
CA PRO A 117 4.78 -11.64 -0.20
C PRO A 117 4.04 -12.96 0.09
N THR A 118 3.03 -13.27 -0.70
CA THR A 118 2.40 -14.60 -0.73
C THR A 118 2.39 -15.11 -2.16
N TYR A 119 2.73 -16.38 -2.37
CA TYR A 119 2.72 -17.00 -3.70
C TYR A 119 1.42 -17.77 -3.89
N ASP A 120 0.73 -17.54 -5.01
CA ASP A 120 -0.40 -18.34 -5.47
C ASP A 120 0.05 -19.25 -6.63
N ALA A 121 0.14 -20.54 -6.34
CA ALA A 121 0.53 -21.56 -7.31
C ALA A 121 -0.52 -21.76 -8.44
N SER A 122 -1.77 -21.33 -8.24
CA SER A 122 -2.84 -21.48 -9.24
C SER A 122 -2.70 -20.46 -10.37
N SER A 123 -2.22 -19.26 -10.03
CA SER A 123 -2.03 -18.14 -10.95
C SER A 123 -0.56 -17.84 -11.26
N ASP A 124 0.37 -18.61 -10.69
CA ASP A 124 1.83 -18.41 -10.80
C ASP A 124 2.24 -16.94 -10.52
N THR A 125 1.62 -16.36 -9.49
CA THR A 125 1.71 -14.93 -9.17
C THR A 125 2.06 -14.72 -7.70
N TRP A 126 2.97 -13.77 -7.46
CA TRP A 126 3.23 -13.24 -6.14
C TRP A 126 2.30 -12.07 -5.84
N SER A 127 1.66 -12.08 -4.67
CA SER A 127 0.85 -10.96 -4.18
C SER A 127 1.49 -10.32 -2.96
N ILE A 128 1.52 -8.99 -2.95
CA ILE A 128 2.09 -8.15 -1.89
C ILE A 128 1.06 -7.08 -1.54
N VAL A 129 0.69 -7.01 -0.26
CA VAL A 129 -0.08 -5.88 0.26
C VAL A 129 0.89 -4.80 0.70
N ALA A 130 0.57 -3.53 0.45
CA ALA A 130 1.41 -2.42 0.83
C ALA A 130 0.61 -1.20 1.30
N ASN A 131 1.26 -0.29 2.02
CA ASN A 131 0.68 0.97 2.48
C ASN A 131 1.70 2.10 2.37
N ASN A 132 1.24 3.35 2.32
CA ASN A 132 2.14 4.50 2.48
C ASN A 132 2.82 4.48 3.86
N LYS A 133 4.12 4.74 3.90
CA LYS A 133 4.89 4.87 5.16
C LYS A 133 4.40 5.99 6.06
N SER A 134 3.79 7.04 5.48
CA SER A 134 3.17 8.14 6.23
C SER A 134 1.98 7.67 7.09
N GLY A 135 1.43 6.48 6.83
CA GLY A 135 0.25 5.96 7.51
C GLY A 135 -1.07 6.62 7.04
N ALA A 136 -1.01 7.51 6.06
CA ALA A 136 -2.18 8.15 5.45
C ALA A 136 -2.38 7.66 4.01
N GLY A 137 -3.65 7.62 3.57
CA GLY A 137 -4.01 7.27 2.20
C GLY A 137 -4.34 5.79 2.01
N ALA A 138 -4.26 5.34 0.77
CA ALA A 138 -4.75 4.04 0.34
C ALA A 138 -3.87 2.86 0.76
N THR A 139 -4.49 1.68 0.78
CA THR A 139 -3.81 0.39 0.74
C THR A 139 -3.60 0.00 -0.71
N TYR A 140 -2.47 -0.63 -0.99
CA TYR A 140 -2.16 -1.14 -2.31
C TYR A 140 -2.15 -2.66 -2.32
N LYS A 141 -2.60 -3.23 -3.44
CA LYS A 141 -2.40 -4.64 -3.77
C LYS A 141 -1.47 -4.69 -4.97
N ILE A 142 -0.40 -5.47 -4.87
CA ILE A 142 0.62 -5.56 -5.91
C ILE A 142 0.72 -7.01 -6.32
N ASN A 143 0.63 -7.28 -7.62
CA ASN A 143 0.76 -8.61 -8.20
C ASN A 143 1.99 -8.63 -9.11
N VAL A 144 2.80 -9.67 -8.97
CA VAL A 144 3.98 -9.90 -9.82
C VAL A 144 3.90 -11.30 -10.41
N THR A 145 3.78 -11.37 -11.73
CA THR A 145 3.74 -12.65 -12.45
C THR A 145 5.14 -13.26 -12.57
N SER A 146 5.22 -14.55 -12.90
CA SER A 146 6.50 -15.25 -13.09
C SER A 146 7.40 -14.68 -14.19
N THR A 147 6.87 -13.86 -15.10
CA THR A 147 7.62 -13.21 -16.19
C THR A 147 8.23 -11.88 -15.79
N GLY A 148 7.85 -11.30 -14.65
CA GLY A 148 8.29 -9.98 -14.19
C GLY A 148 7.29 -8.85 -14.47
N HIS A 149 6.08 -9.17 -14.94
CA HIS A 149 5.02 -8.17 -15.07
C HIS A 149 4.46 -7.78 -13.69
N VAL A 150 4.41 -6.48 -13.40
CA VAL A 150 4.00 -5.89 -12.13
C VAL A 150 2.73 -5.07 -12.33
N THR A 151 1.67 -5.42 -11.61
CA THR A 151 0.43 -4.62 -11.54
C THR A 151 0.21 -4.14 -10.12
N MET A 152 -0.07 -2.85 -9.93
CA MET A 152 -0.40 -2.25 -8.64
C MET A 152 -1.80 -1.64 -8.68
N TYR A 153 -2.58 -1.98 -7.68
CA TYR A 153 -3.94 -1.49 -7.47
C TYR A 153 -3.97 -0.60 -6.24
N GLU A 154 -4.68 0.53 -6.31
CA GLU A 154 -4.89 1.47 -5.21
C GLU A 154 -6.35 1.41 -4.71
N GLY A 155 -6.50 1.37 -3.37
CA GLY A 155 -7.80 1.63 -2.74
C GLY A 155 -8.74 0.43 -2.71
N ILE A 156 -10.04 0.71 -2.53
CA ILE A 156 -11.11 -0.30 -2.41
C ILE A 156 -11.65 -0.71 -3.78
N ASP A 157 -11.64 0.23 -4.72
CA ASP A 157 -12.13 0.03 -6.08
C ASP A 157 -11.09 -0.67 -6.98
N ASP A 158 -9.91 -0.98 -6.42
CA ASP A 158 -8.78 -1.61 -7.11
C ASP A 158 -8.43 -0.87 -8.41
N ASP A 159 -8.22 0.46 -8.30
CA ASP A 159 -7.80 1.28 -9.44
C ASP A 159 -6.35 0.92 -9.82
N VAL A 160 -6.10 0.57 -11.08
CA VAL A 160 -4.75 0.25 -11.56
C VAL A 160 -3.93 1.54 -11.64
N VAL A 161 -2.86 1.59 -10.85
CA VAL A 161 -1.92 2.73 -10.80
C VAL A 161 -0.55 2.41 -11.38
N ILE A 162 -0.22 1.12 -11.54
CA ILE A 162 0.98 0.64 -12.23
C ILE A 162 0.61 -0.61 -13.02
N ASP A 163 1.12 -0.70 -14.24
CA ASP A 163 0.97 -1.85 -15.13
C ASP A 163 2.21 -1.94 -16.04
N GLU A 164 3.26 -2.62 -15.58
CA GLU A 164 4.59 -2.55 -16.20
C GLU A 164 5.26 -3.91 -16.35
N ASP A 165 5.92 -4.13 -17.49
CA ASP A 165 6.83 -5.26 -17.70
C ASP A 165 8.23 -4.91 -17.20
N VAL A 166 8.62 -5.48 -16.07
CA VAL A 166 9.88 -5.13 -15.40
C VAL A 166 10.97 -6.16 -15.72
N SER A 167 12.15 -5.67 -16.13
CA SER A 167 13.37 -6.48 -16.29
C SER A 167 14.41 -6.06 -15.25
N LEU A 168 14.90 -7.03 -14.47
CA LEU A 168 16.09 -6.88 -13.62
C LEU A 168 17.30 -7.29 -14.47
N ASN A 169 18.04 -6.31 -14.98
CA ASN A 169 19.25 -6.54 -15.78
C ASN A 169 20.45 -6.86 -14.90
#